data_AF-A0A3C1DAJ3-F1
#
_entry.id   AF-A0A3C1DAJ3-F1
#
_cell.length_a   1.000
_cell.length_b   1.000
_cell.length_c   1.000
_cell.angle_alpha   90.00
_cell.angle_beta   90.00
_cell.angle_gamma   90.00
#
_symmetry.space_group_name_H-M   'P 1'
#
loop_
_entity.id
_entity.type
_entity.pdbx_description
1 polymer ?
#
loop_
_entity_poly.entity_id
_entity_poly.type
_entity_poly.pdbx_seq_one_letter_code
_entity_poly.pdbx_strand_id
1 'polypeptide(L)'
;ATPGSAYGRIGSDKFGFIARADSFSADRVEQELLHFTFEGMDGNFPIIIHMGVYEVTEPDLAPDVMFDRAFMALASIKQEMNVRAACYTDEMRDRVLWSQTISSQLDYAIETGQIQPYLQPQVDAEGNIEGAEVLVRWIHPEEGFLSPARFIPVFEENGMIARLDTHMWECACRILREWQSRGIDYFLSVNISPKDFYFVDVFGTISQLVRRYGVDPAKLRLEITEAVMMSDLETRLQIIEKLRASGFLVEMDDFGS
;
A
#
# COMPACT_ATOMS: atom_id res chain seq x y z
N ALA A 1 27.30 -30.59 -7.12
CA ALA A 1 26.28 -30.87 -6.10
C ALA A 1 26.95 -31.53 -4.91
N THR A 2 26.74 -31.00 -3.71
CA THR A 2 27.04 -31.73 -2.46
C THR A 2 26.13 -32.96 -2.37
N PRO A 3 26.58 -34.10 -1.80
CA PRO A 3 25.69 -35.24 -1.58
C PRO A 3 24.47 -34.82 -0.74
N GLY A 4 23.26 -35.05 -1.26
CA GLY A 4 22.01 -34.69 -0.57
C GLY A 4 21.48 -33.28 -0.84
N SER A 5 21.96 -32.58 -1.87
CA SER A 5 21.33 -31.35 -2.38
C SER A 5 20.75 -31.54 -3.79
N ALA A 6 19.68 -30.80 -4.09
CA ALA A 6 19.04 -30.73 -5.40
C ALA A 6 18.77 -29.27 -5.77
N TYR A 7 18.90 -28.92 -7.04
CA TYR A 7 18.57 -27.59 -7.55
C TYR A 7 17.93 -27.67 -8.92
N GLY A 8 17.14 -26.66 -9.26
CA GLY A 8 16.48 -26.58 -10.55
C GLY A 8 15.93 -25.20 -10.83
N ARG A 9 15.58 -24.96 -12.09
CA ARG A 9 14.83 -23.79 -12.51
C ARG A 9 13.34 -24.12 -12.41
N ILE A 10 12.61 -23.38 -11.59
CA ILE A 10 11.16 -23.56 -11.40
C ILE A 10 10.41 -22.88 -12.56
N GLY A 11 10.83 -21.68 -12.96
CA GLY A 11 10.27 -20.95 -14.09
C GLY A 11 10.76 -19.51 -14.17
N SER A 12 10.81 -18.91 -15.37
CA SER A 12 11.31 -17.55 -15.58
C SER A 12 12.68 -17.31 -14.89
N ASP A 13 12.75 -16.36 -13.97
CA ASP A 13 13.85 -15.93 -13.12
C ASP A 13 13.87 -16.64 -11.75
N LYS A 14 13.00 -17.63 -11.54
CA LYS A 14 12.87 -18.37 -10.27
C LYS A 14 13.64 -19.69 -10.31
N PHE A 15 14.48 -19.87 -9.31
CA PHE A 15 15.28 -21.07 -9.07
C PHE A 15 14.96 -21.66 -7.70
N GLY A 16 14.99 -22.98 -7.60
CA GLY A 16 14.78 -23.73 -6.36
C GLY A 16 16.05 -24.49 -5.98
N PHE A 17 16.30 -24.56 -4.68
CA PHE A 17 17.41 -25.31 -4.09
C PHE A 17 16.93 -26.01 -2.83
N ILE A 18 17.34 -27.27 -2.66
CA ILE A 18 17.12 -28.08 -1.47
C ILE A 18 18.49 -28.54 -0.99
N ALA A 19 18.74 -28.37 0.31
CA ALA A 19 19.92 -28.87 0.98
C ALA A 19 19.60 -29.37 2.38
N ARG A 20 20.53 -30.14 2.92
CA ARG A 20 20.47 -30.52 4.33
C ARG A 20 20.72 -29.29 5.20
N ALA A 21 19.95 -29.15 6.28
CA ALA A 21 20.06 -28.03 7.22
C ALA A 21 21.48 -27.87 7.80
N ASP A 22 22.16 -28.99 8.12
CA ASP A 22 23.54 -28.99 8.64
C ASP A 22 24.60 -28.48 7.65
N SER A 23 24.24 -28.38 6.36
CA SER A 23 25.11 -27.89 5.29
C SER A 23 24.72 -26.50 4.78
N PHE A 24 23.68 -25.88 5.35
CA PHE A 24 23.14 -24.60 4.93
C PHE A 24 23.34 -23.52 6.01
N SER A 25 23.67 -22.31 5.60
CA SER A 25 23.74 -21.13 6.46
C SER A 25 23.21 -19.93 5.68
N ALA A 26 22.11 -19.35 6.16
CA ALA A 26 21.49 -18.18 5.54
C ALA A 26 22.48 -16.99 5.50
N ASP A 27 23.16 -16.71 6.62
CA ASP A 27 24.15 -15.64 6.72
C ASP A 27 25.28 -15.80 5.71
N ARG A 28 25.80 -17.03 5.54
CA ARG A 28 26.86 -17.30 4.57
C ARG A 28 26.37 -17.04 3.15
N VAL A 29 25.17 -17.52 2.82
CA VAL A 29 24.58 -17.31 1.49
C VAL A 29 24.31 -15.83 1.24
N GLU A 30 23.81 -15.10 2.23
CA GLU A 30 23.62 -13.65 2.12
C GLU A 30 24.93 -12.92 1.83
N GLN A 31 26.02 -13.26 2.53
CA GLN A 31 27.34 -12.68 2.26
C GLN A 31 27.86 -13.03 0.85
N GLU A 32 27.65 -14.27 0.38
CA GLU A 32 28.03 -14.68 -0.97
C GLU A 32 27.20 -13.93 -2.04
N LEU A 33 25.89 -13.74 -1.81
CA LEU A 33 24.98 -13.04 -2.73
C LEU A 33 25.20 -11.52 -2.76
N LEU A 34 25.58 -10.90 -1.64
CA LEU A 34 25.88 -9.46 -1.58
C LEU A 34 27.06 -9.07 -2.49
N HIS A 35 28.01 -10.00 -2.68
CA HIS A 35 29.23 -9.77 -3.49
C HIS A 35 29.15 -10.44 -4.88
N PHE A 36 27.99 -11.00 -5.24
CA PHE A 36 27.84 -11.71 -6.51
C PHE A 36 27.83 -10.72 -7.69
N THR A 37 28.75 -10.94 -8.64
CA THR A 37 28.82 -10.19 -9.90
C THR A 37 28.77 -11.16 -11.08
N PHE A 38 28.05 -10.79 -12.13
CA PHE A 38 28.00 -11.58 -13.35
C PHE A 38 28.89 -10.94 -14.42
N GLU A 39 29.95 -11.65 -14.82
CA GLU A 39 30.81 -11.25 -15.93
C GLU A 39 30.21 -11.75 -17.26
N GLY A 40 29.60 -10.84 -18.02
CA GLY A 40 29.09 -11.11 -19.37
C GLY A 40 30.14 -10.80 -20.45
N MET A 41 29.86 -11.18 -21.71
CA MET A 41 30.75 -10.89 -22.84
C MET A 41 31.03 -9.39 -23.06
N ASP A 42 30.11 -8.50 -22.63
CA ASP A 42 30.17 -7.05 -22.81
C ASP A 42 30.46 -6.26 -21.52
N GLY A 43 30.85 -6.93 -20.42
CA GLY A 43 31.20 -6.30 -19.14
C GLY A 43 30.49 -6.91 -17.92
N ASN A 44 30.75 -6.30 -16.75
CA ASN A 44 30.15 -6.75 -15.49
C ASN A 44 28.76 -6.14 -15.30
N PHE A 45 27.75 -6.99 -15.19
CA PHE A 45 26.39 -6.59 -14.87
C PHE A 45 26.10 -6.89 -13.40
N PRO A 46 25.61 -5.90 -12.62
CA PRO A 46 25.15 -6.17 -11.28
C PRO A 46 23.84 -6.96 -11.36
N ILE A 47 23.87 -8.22 -10.91
CA ILE A 47 22.67 -9.05 -10.74
C ILE A 47 22.36 -9.09 -9.25
N ILE A 48 21.17 -8.62 -8.87
CA ILE A 48 20.67 -8.77 -7.52
C ILE A 48 19.91 -10.09 -7.44
N ILE A 49 20.34 -10.96 -6.53
CA ILE A 49 19.70 -12.24 -6.26
C ILE A 49 19.14 -12.16 -4.84
N HIS A 50 17.84 -12.37 -4.70
CA HIS A 50 17.19 -12.58 -3.41
C HIS A 50 16.89 -14.06 -3.22
N MET A 51 17.00 -14.53 -1.97
CA MET A 51 16.72 -15.91 -1.58
C MET A 51 15.72 -15.95 -0.43
N GLY A 52 14.67 -16.75 -0.58
CA GLY A 52 13.79 -17.12 0.52
C GLY A 52 14.08 -18.54 0.95
N VAL A 53 14.13 -18.76 2.27
CA VAL A 53 14.52 -20.03 2.88
C VAL A 53 13.37 -20.53 3.75
N TYR A 54 12.98 -21.78 3.57
CA TYR A 54 12.10 -22.48 4.51
C TYR A 54 12.87 -23.64 5.14
N GLU A 55 13.01 -23.62 6.47
CA GLU A 55 13.50 -24.78 7.20
C GLU A 55 12.40 -25.82 7.27
N VAL A 56 12.68 -27.04 6.81
CA VAL A 56 11.70 -28.13 6.79
C VAL A 56 11.50 -28.67 8.21
N THR A 57 10.58 -28.04 8.93
CA THR A 57 10.11 -28.44 10.26
C THR A 57 8.92 -29.41 10.19
N GLU A 58 8.17 -29.37 9.09
CA GLU A 58 7.00 -30.23 8.83
C GLU A 58 7.28 -31.10 7.58
N PRO A 59 7.89 -32.28 7.73
CA PRO A 59 8.39 -33.07 6.61
C PRO A 59 7.28 -33.70 5.74
N ASP A 60 6.06 -33.78 6.27
CA ASP A 60 4.90 -34.35 5.57
C ASP A 60 4.21 -33.35 4.62
N LEU A 61 4.65 -32.08 4.59
CA LEU A 61 4.13 -31.09 3.66
C LEU A 61 4.45 -31.49 2.22
N ALA A 62 3.53 -31.17 1.31
CA ALA A 62 3.80 -31.33 -0.11
C ALA A 62 4.92 -30.36 -0.55
N PRO A 63 5.84 -30.77 -1.46
CA PRO A 63 6.98 -29.93 -1.84
C PRO A 63 6.61 -28.54 -2.36
N ASP A 64 5.49 -28.42 -3.07
CA ASP A 64 4.93 -27.15 -3.53
C ASP A 64 4.61 -26.21 -2.35
N VAL A 65 4.03 -26.71 -1.26
CA VAL A 65 3.77 -25.92 -0.05
C VAL A 65 5.07 -25.48 0.62
N MET A 66 6.10 -26.32 0.62
CA MET A 66 7.42 -25.94 1.13
C MET A 66 8.05 -24.80 0.30
N PHE A 67 7.92 -24.88 -1.03
CA PHE A 67 8.36 -23.81 -1.92
C PHE A 67 7.55 -22.53 -1.74
N ASP A 68 6.25 -22.62 -1.52
CA ASP A 68 5.41 -21.45 -1.23
C ASP A 68 5.87 -20.72 0.04
N ARG A 69 6.21 -21.46 1.10
CA ARG A 69 6.79 -20.86 2.33
C ARG A 69 8.13 -20.17 2.06
N ALA A 70 9.00 -20.81 1.27
CA ALA A 70 10.25 -20.16 0.83
C ALA A 70 9.96 -18.91 -0.02
N PHE A 71 8.95 -18.93 -0.89
CA PHE A 71 8.55 -17.77 -1.69
C PHE A 71 7.95 -16.65 -0.85
N MET A 72 7.25 -16.94 0.26
CA MET A 72 6.79 -15.91 1.20
C MET A 72 7.97 -15.16 1.81
N ALA A 73 9.01 -15.88 2.24
CA ALA A 73 10.25 -15.27 2.73
C ALA A 73 10.98 -14.48 1.64
N LEU A 74 11.02 -14.99 0.41
CA LEU A 74 11.59 -14.25 -0.72
C LEU A 74 10.84 -12.94 -0.98
N ALA A 75 9.50 -12.98 -0.92
CA ALA A 75 8.66 -11.82 -1.18
C ALA A 75 8.85 -10.73 -0.12
N SER A 76 9.12 -11.09 1.14
CA SER A 76 9.28 -10.13 2.24
C SER A 76 10.52 -9.23 2.11
N ILE A 77 11.48 -9.59 1.25
CA ILE A 77 12.71 -8.83 1.02
C ILE A 77 12.87 -8.34 -0.41
N LYS A 78 11.88 -8.55 -1.28
CA LYS A 78 12.03 -8.28 -2.73
C LYS A 78 12.27 -6.80 -3.05
N GLN A 79 11.78 -5.89 -2.20
CA GLN A 79 11.99 -4.44 -2.31
C GLN A 79 13.21 -3.96 -1.51
N GLU A 80 13.85 -4.84 -0.74
CA GLU A 80 15.01 -4.49 0.08
C GLU A 80 16.28 -4.51 -0.77
N MET A 81 16.95 -3.36 -0.82
CA MET A 81 18.18 -3.20 -1.60
C MET A 81 19.41 -3.80 -0.92
N ASN A 82 19.38 -3.96 0.41
CA ASN A 82 20.54 -4.40 1.21
C ASN A 82 20.37 -5.79 1.84
N VAL A 83 19.21 -6.41 1.68
CA VAL A 83 18.93 -7.76 2.18
C VAL A 83 18.96 -8.72 0.99
N ARG A 84 19.60 -9.89 1.16
CA ARG A 84 19.70 -10.91 0.08
C ARG A 84 19.08 -12.23 0.46
N ALA A 85 18.93 -12.54 1.75
CA ALA A 85 18.26 -13.74 2.19
C ALA A 85 17.24 -13.45 3.30
N ALA A 86 16.15 -14.22 3.32
CA ALA A 86 15.20 -14.21 4.41
C ALA A 86 14.72 -15.62 4.72
N CYS A 87 14.50 -15.90 5.99
CA CYS A 87 13.93 -17.14 6.47
C CYS A 87 12.43 -16.97 6.68
N TYR A 88 11.67 -17.99 6.28
CA TYR A 88 10.24 -18.08 6.53
C TYR A 88 9.98 -18.09 8.03
N THR A 89 8.95 -17.34 8.43
CA THR A 89 8.35 -17.43 9.75
C THR A 89 6.82 -17.55 9.60
N ASP A 90 6.14 -18.13 10.58
CA ASP A 90 4.68 -18.27 10.51
C ASP A 90 3.98 -16.91 10.47
N GLU A 91 4.58 -15.86 11.04
CA GLU A 91 4.07 -14.48 10.95
C GLU A 91 4.01 -13.97 9.49
N MET A 92 4.90 -14.43 8.61
CA MET A 92 4.84 -14.08 7.18
C MET A 92 3.59 -14.68 6.52
N ARG A 93 3.27 -15.93 6.85
CA ARG A 93 2.06 -16.60 6.37
C ARG A 93 0.81 -15.93 6.92
N ASP A 94 0.79 -15.64 8.23
CA ASP A 94 -0.33 -14.97 8.88
C ASP A 94 -0.58 -13.58 8.28
N ARG A 95 0.49 -12.84 7.95
CA ARG A 95 0.38 -11.55 7.24
C ARG A 95 -0.27 -11.70 5.87
N VAL A 96 0.12 -12.71 5.08
CA VAL A 96 -0.47 -12.97 3.76
C VAL A 96 -1.95 -13.34 3.89
N LEU A 97 -2.30 -14.24 4.81
CA LEU A 97 -3.69 -14.64 5.05
C LEU A 97 -4.56 -13.47 5.54
N TRP A 98 -4.02 -12.66 6.45
CA TRP A 98 -4.69 -11.48 6.96
C TRP A 98 -4.91 -10.44 5.84
N SER A 99 -3.89 -10.18 5.01
CA SER A 99 -3.99 -9.30 3.85
C SER A 99 -5.09 -9.74 2.87
N GLN A 100 -5.14 -11.04 2.53
CA GLN A 100 -6.19 -11.60 1.69
C GLN A 100 -7.58 -11.42 2.31
N THR A 101 -7.69 -11.72 3.60
CA THR A 101 -8.95 -11.62 4.36
C THR A 101 -9.49 -10.19 4.33
N ILE A 102 -8.67 -9.22 4.76
CA ILE A 102 -9.05 -7.81 4.82
C ILE A 102 -9.39 -7.24 3.43
N SER A 103 -8.62 -7.63 2.41
CA SER A 103 -8.89 -7.21 1.02
C SER A 103 -10.24 -7.73 0.51
N SER A 104 -10.57 -8.98 0.82
CA SER A 104 -11.85 -9.56 0.41
C SER A 104 -13.07 -8.93 1.09
N GLN A 105 -12.87 -8.23 2.21
CA GLN A 105 -13.94 -7.64 3.01
C GLN A 105 -14.26 -6.19 2.65
N LEU A 106 -13.40 -5.48 1.91
CA LEU A 106 -13.53 -4.02 1.72
C LEU A 106 -14.90 -3.60 1.18
N ASP A 107 -15.38 -4.20 0.09
CA ASP A 107 -16.66 -3.80 -0.51
C ASP A 107 -17.83 -4.05 0.46
N TYR A 108 -17.85 -5.20 1.13
CA TYR A 108 -18.86 -5.50 2.15
C TYR A 108 -18.79 -4.53 3.34
N ALA A 109 -17.58 -4.18 3.78
CA ALA A 109 -17.34 -3.24 4.86
C ALA A 109 -17.85 -1.82 4.51
N ILE A 110 -17.67 -1.40 3.26
CA ILE A 110 -18.23 -0.15 2.73
C ILE A 110 -19.77 -0.22 2.72
N GLU A 111 -20.34 -1.27 2.13
CA GLU A 111 -21.80 -1.42 1.99
C GLU A 111 -22.52 -1.49 3.34
N THR A 112 -21.90 -2.08 4.35
CA THR A 112 -22.46 -2.24 5.70
C THR A 112 -22.10 -1.10 6.65
N GLY A 113 -21.41 -0.06 6.17
CA GLY A 113 -21.07 1.14 6.97
C GLY A 113 -20.03 0.90 8.07
N GLN A 114 -19.19 -0.13 7.91
CA GLN A 114 -18.06 -0.40 8.80
C GLN A 114 -16.90 0.57 8.54
N ILE A 115 -16.71 0.97 7.28
CA ILE A 115 -15.81 2.05 6.89
C ILE A 115 -16.53 3.39 7.14
N GLN A 116 -15.92 4.24 7.96
CA GLN A 116 -16.53 5.48 8.42
C GLN A 116 -15.56 6.67 8.33
N PRO A 117 -16.05 7.85 7.93
CA PRO A 117 -15.30 9.10 8.06
C PRO A 117 -15.35 9.59 9.50
N TYR A 118 -14.18 9.75 10.10
CA TYR A 118 -14.00 10.54 11.33
C TYR A 118 -13.43 11.90 10.93
N LEU A 119 -13.82 12.94 11.65
CA LEU A 119 -13.46 14.32 11.33
C LEU A 119 -12.54 14.87 12.42
N GLN A 120 -11.30 15.22 12.05
CA GLN A 120 -10.37 15.91 12.94
C GLN A 120 -10.47 17.42 12.69
N PRO A 121 -10.94 18.23 13.65
CA PRO A 121 -11.12 19.66 13.45
C PRO A 121 -9.82 20.37 13.11
N GLN A 122 -9.89 21.30 12.15
CA GLN A 122 -8.84 22.26 11.84
C GLN A 122 -9.32 23.65 12.26
N VAL A 123 -8.47 24.38 12.99
CA VAL A 123 -8.81 25.65 13.62
C VAL A 123 -7.87 26.77 13.19
N ASP A 124 -8.38 28.00 13.16
CA ASP A 124 -7.56 29.20 12.97
C ASP A 124 -6.69 29.50 14.21
N ALA A 125 -5.89 30.56 14.14
CA ALA A 125 -5.01 30.97 15.24
C ALA A 125 -5.76 31.39 16.51
N GLU A 126 -7.03 31.79 16.34
CA GLU A 126 -7.95 32.19 17.40
C GLU A 126 -8.73 31.01 18.00
N GLY A 127 -8.63 29.82 17.41
CA GLY A 127 -9.30 28.60 17.85
C GLY A 127 -10.70 28.39 17.27
N ASN A 128 -11.12 29.15 16.27
CA ASN A 128 -12.37 28.92 15.56
C ASN A 128 -12.19 27.78 14.55
N ILE A 129 -13.18 26.89 14.47
CA ILE A 129 -13.19 25.80 13.51
C ILE A 129 -13.43 26.36 12.11
N GLU A 130 -12.53 26.06 11.18
CA GLU A 130 -12.66 26.40 9.75
C GLU A 130 -13.06 25.18 8.92
N GLY A 131 -12.67 23.98 9.36
CA GLY A 131 -12.84 22.75 8.61
C GLY A 131 -12.45 21.52 9.42
N ALA A 132 -12.32 20.39 8.73
CA ALA A 132 -11.80 19.16 9.33
C ALA A 132 -11.12 18.27 8.30
N GLU A 133 -10.12 17.52 8.74
CA GLU A 133 -9.54 16.42 7.97
C GLU A 133 -10.44 15.18 8.07
N VAL A 134 -10.70 14.53 6.94
CA VAL A 134 -11.46 13.29 6.85
C VAL A 134 -10.52 12.11 6.99
N LEU A 135 -10.62 11.43 8.12
CA LEU A 135 -9.81 10.28 8.45
C LEU A 135 -10.65 9.00 8.39
N VAL A 136 -10.19 8.04 7.59
CA VAL A 136 -10.82 6.72 7.53
C VAL A 136 -10.72 6.00 8.86
N ARG A 137 -11.81 5.36 9.29
CA ARG A 137 -11.86 4.40 10.40
C ARG A 137 -12.61 3.15 9.96
N TRP A 138 -12.13 2.00 10.41
CA TRP A 138 -12.83 0.73 10.19
C TRP A 138 -13.29 0.14 11.51
N ILE A 139 -14.61 0.11 11.68
CA ILE A 139 -15.28 -0.55 12.81
C ILE A 139 -15.58 -2.00 12.38
N HIS A 140 -14.60 -2.88 12.53
CA HIS A 140 -14.67 -4.28 12.16
C HIS A 140 -15.53 -5.07 13.18
N PRO A 141 -16.44 -5.96 12.73
CA PRO A 141 -17.35 -6.67 13.62
C PRO A 141 -16.65 -7.59 14.63
N GLU A 142 -15.49 -8.15 14.26
CA GLU A 142 -14.75 -9.10 15.12
C GLU A 142 -13.54 -8.46 15.81
N GLU A 143 -12.87 -7.51 15.15
CA GLU A 143 -11.62 -6.89 15.65
C GLU A 143 -11.90 -5.57 16.38
N GLY A 144 -13.13 -5.07 16.35
CA GLY A 144 -13.49 -3.75 16.86
C GLY A 144 -12.87 -2.65 16.02
N PHE A 145 -12.17 -1.71 16.65
CA PHE A 145 -11.50 -0.63 15.93
C PHE A 145 -10.24 -1.15 15.23
N LEU A 146 -10.31 -1.30 13.91
CA LEU A 146 -9.15 -1.66 13.12
C LEU A 146 -8.41 -0.39 12.69
N SER A 147 -7.16 -0.26 13.14
CA SER A 147 -6.32 0.91 12.87
C SER A 147 -6.00 1.05 11.37
N PRO A 148 -6.10 2.26 10.79
CA PRO A 148 -5.66 2.53 9.41
C PRO A 148 -4.23 2.09 9.12
N ALA A 149 -3.32 2.23 10.09
CA ALA A 149 -1.93 1.79 9.96
C ALA A 149 -1.77 0.29 9.70
N ARG A 150 -2.80 -0.53 10.01
CA ARG A 150 -2.78 -1.96 9.71
C ARG A 150 -3.24 -2.25 8.28
N PHE A 151 -4.32 -1.63 7.82
CA PHE A 151 -4.95 -2.02 6.54
C PHE A 151 -4.59 -1.13 5.35
N ILE A 152 -4.20 0.14 5.56
CA ILE A 152 -3.79 1.04 4.47
C ILE A 152 -2.61 0.45 3.69
N PRO A 153 -1.51 -0.02 4.32
CA PRO A 153 -0.38 -0.59 3.57
C PRO A 153 -0.79 -1.78 2.69
N VAL A 154 -1.70 -2.64 3.19
CA VAL A 154 -2.24 -3.76 2.41
C VAL A 154 -2.99 -3.27 1.17
N PHE A 155 -3.83 -2.25 1.34
CA PHE A 155 -4.60 -1.68 0.25
C PHE A 155 -3.75 -0.92 -0.77
N GLU A 156 -2.64 -0.32 -0.35
CA GLU A 156 -1.67 0.31 -1.24
C GLU A 156 -0.88 -0.73 -2.06
N GLU A 157 -0.52 -1.85 -1.44
CA GLU A 157 0.21 -2.94 -2.11
C GLU A 157 -0.62 -3.62 -3.21
N ASN A 158 -1.93 -3.81 -2.98
CA ASN A 158 -2.81 -4.52 -3.91
C ASN A 158 -3.71 -3.61 -4.76
N GLY A 159 -3.64 -2.29 -4.57
CA GLY A 159 -4.40 -1.29 -5.33
C GLY A 159 -5.83 -1.05 -4.84
N MET A 160 -6.26 -1.69 -3.76
CA MET A 160 -7.58 -1.48 -3.15
C MET A 160 -7.70 -0.09 -2.49
N ILE A 161 -6.59 0.61 -2.28
CA ILE A 161 -6.60 1.96 -1.68
C ILE A 161 -7.44 2.93 -2.50
N ALA A 162 -7.39 2.86 -3.83
CA ALA A 162 -8.18 3.74 -4.68
C ALA A 162 -9.70 3.50 -4.54
N ARG A 163 -10.10 2.26 -4.24
CA ARG A 163 -11.49 1.91 -3.94
C ARG A 163 -11.93 2.52 -2.61
N LEU A 164 -11.07 2.42 -1.59
CA LEU A 164 -11.30 3.01 -0.28
C LEU A 164 -11.37 4.54 -0.37
N ASP A 165 -10.40 5.17 -1.01
CA ASP A 165 -10.29 6.63 -1.09
C ASP A 165 -11.45 7.23 -1.88
N THR A 166 -11.86 6.60 -2.99
CA THR A 166 -13.07 7.00 -3.73
C THR A 166 -14.32 7.01 -2.83
N HIS A 167 -14.47 6.00 -1.96
CA HIS A 167 -15.56 5.96 -1.00
C HIS A 167 -15.45 7.08 0.05
N MET A 168 -14.24 7.35 0.54
CA MET A 168 -14.00 8.44 1.50
C MET A 168 -14.27 9.83 0.88
N TRP A 169 -13.90 10.05 -0.38
CA TRP A 169 -14.22 11.27 -1.11
C TRP A 169 -15.74 11.46 -1.29
N GLU A 170 -16.46 10.39 -1.60
CA GLU A 170 -17.94 10.42 -1.69
C GLU A 170 -18.57 10.75 -0.33
N CYS A 171 -18.06 10.15 0.76
CA CYS A 171 -18.47 10.47 2.12
C CYS A 171 -18.23 11.94 2.47
N ALA A 172 -17.06 12.49 2.15
CA ALA A 172 -16.74 13.90 2.37
C ALA A 172 -17.69 14.83 1.60
N CYS A 173 -17.94 14.56 0.32
CA CYS A 173 -18.89 15.32 -0.49
C CYS A 173 -20.31 15.30 0.12
N ARG A 174 -20.75 14.14 0.62
CA ARG A 174 -22.05 14.00 1.29
C ARG A 174 -22.14 14.83 2.56
N ILE A 175 -21.09 14.83 3.40
CA ILE A 175 -21.03 15.63 4.63
C ILE A 175 -21.04 17.12 4.30
N LEU A 176 -20.22 17.57 3.34
CA LEU A 176 -20.19 18.97 2.89
C LEU A 176 -21.56 19.43 2.39
N ARG A 177 -22.27 18.59 1.64
CA ARG A 177 -23.61 18.91 1.17
C ARG A 177 -24.61 19.04 2.33
N GLU A 178 -24.52 18.18 3.34
CA GLU A 178 -25.34 18.30 4.54
C GLU A 178 -25.06 19.62 5.28
N TRP A 179 -23.79 19.95 5.49
CA TRP A 179 -23.38 21.20 6.13
C TRP A 179 -23.87 22.43 5.37
N GLN A 180 -23.73 22.44 4.05
CA GLN A 180 -24.26 23.51 3.19
C GLN A 180 -25.77 23.68 3.38
N SER A 181 -26.53 22.59 3.47
CA SER A 181 -27.99 22.64 3.69
C SER A 181 -28.38 23.22 5.06
N ARG A 182 -27.45 23.18 6.02
CA ARG A 182 -27.61 23.71 7.38
C ARG A 182 -27.00 25.10 7.55
N GLY A 183 -26.45 25.69 6.48
CA GLY A 183 -25.78 26.99 6.52
C GLY A 183 -24.41 26.97 7.21
N ILE A 184 -23.79 25.79 7.35
CA ILE A 184 -22.45 25.62 7.89
C ILE A 184 -21.45 25.74 6.72
N ASP A 185 -20.48 26.63 6.85
CA ASP A 185 -19.55 26.99 5.76
C ASP A 185 -18.12 26.46 5.97
N TYR A 186 -18.00 25.24 6.46
CA TYR A 186 -16.71 24.58 6.71
C TYR A 186 -16.19 23.84 5.47
N PHE A 187 -14.87 23.65 5.40
CA PHE A 187 -14.25 22.77 4.42
C PHE A 187 -13.97 21.38 5.00
N LEU A 188 -13.75 20.41 4.13
CA LEU A 188 -13.19 19.10 4.47
C LEU A 188 -11.95 18.83 3.63
N SER A 189 -10.88 18.35 4.27
CA SER A 189 -9.70 17.83 3.59
C SER A 189 -9.77 16.32 3.45
N VAL A 190 -9.42 15.80 2.28
CA VAL A 190 -9.32 14.36 2.01
C VAL A 190 -7.95 14.00 1.49
N ASN A 191 -7.42 12.88 1.96
CA ASN A 191 -6.16 12.32 1.50
C ASN A 191 -6.31 11.73 0.09
N ILE A 192 -5.24 11.83 -0.69
CA ILE A 192 -5.07 11.16 -1.99
C ILE A 192 -3.77 10.34 -1.94
N SER A 193 -3.89 9.02 -2.01
CA SER A 193 -2.73 8.14 -2.05
C SER A 193 -1.95 8.30 -3.37
N PRO A 194 -0.61 8.18 -3.37
CA PRO A 194 0.17 8.09 -4.61
C PRO A 194 -0.32 6.98 -5.56
N LYS A 195 -0.92 5.92 -4.99
CA LYS A 195 -1.45 4.79 -5.76
C LYS A 195 -2.72 5.13 -6.53
N ASP A 196 -3.50 6.11 -6.09
CA ASP A 196 -4.76 6.49 -6.76
C ASP A 196 -4.52 6.95 -8.20
N PHE A 197 -3.43 7.68 -8.43
CA PHE A 197 -3.03 8.13 -9.76
C PHE A 197 -2.74 6.99 -10.75
N TYR A 198 -2.46 5.78 -10.25
CA TYR A 198 -2.26 4.60 -11.09
C TYR A 198 -3.55 3.82 -11.34
N PHE A 199 -4.45 3.78 -10.35
CA PHE A 199 -5.62 2.89 -10.39
C PHE A 199 -6.91 3.59 -10.81
N VAL A 200 -7.02 4.92 -10.68
CA VAL A 200 -8.23 5.67 -11.03
C VAL A 200 -7.93 7.01 -11.73
N ASP A 201 -8.89 7.52 -12.50
CA ASP A 201 -8.89 8.90 -12.96
C ASP A 201 -9.28 9.81 -11.78
N VAL A 202 -8.29 10.21 -10.98
CA VAL A 202 -8.46 11.04 -9.78
C VAL A 202 -9.24 12.32 -10.12
N PHE A 203 -8.85 13.03 -11.18
CA PHE A 203 -9.50 14.26 -11.60
C PHE A 203 -10.96 14.02 -11.99
N GLY A 204 -11.20 13.04 -12.86
CA GLY A 204 -12.55 12.71 -13.33
C GLY A 204 -13.47 12.29 -12.19
N THR A 205 -12.97 11.44 -11.29
CA THR A 205 -13.71 10.88 -10.16
C THR A 205 -14.12 11.97 -9.16
N ILE A 206 -13.16 12.76 -8.66
CA ILE A 206 -13.45 13.82 -7.68
C ILE A 206 -14.34 14.90 -8.31
N SER A 207 -14.06 15.31 -9.56
CA SER A 207 -14.89 16.28 -10.28
C SER A 207 -16.34 15.79 -10.46
N GLN A 208 -16.54 14.49 -10.68
CA GLN A 208 -17.87 13.90 -10.77
C GLN A 208 -18.58 13.92 -9.41
N LEU A 209 -17.86 13.60 -8.32
CA LEU A 209 -18.42 13.60 -6.98
C LEU A 209 -18.88 15.01 -6.56
N VAL A 210 -18.03 16.04 -6.67
CA VAL A 210 -18.44 17.40 -6.30
C VAL A 210 -19.63 17.89 -7.13
N ARG A 211 -19.68 17.58 -8.42
CA ARG A 211 -20.83 17.90 -9.28
C ARG A 211 -22.09 17.14 -8.85
N ARG A 212 -21.98 15.85 -8.55
CA ARG A 212 -23.11 15.00 -8.14
C ARG A 212 -23.74 15.49 -6.84
N TYR A 213 -22.92 15.93 -5.89
CA TYR A 213 -23.39 16.40 -4.57
C TYR A 213 -23.64 17.91 -4.52
N GLY A 214 -23.29 18.66 -5.58
CA GLY A 214 -23.46 20.12 -5.62
C GLY A 214 -22.54 20.85 -4.64
N VAL A 215 -21.33 20.33 -4.44
CA VAL A 215 -20.31 20.86 -3.54
C VAL A 215 -19.41 21.84 -4.30
N ASP A 216 -19.09 22.97 -3.68
CA ASP A 216 -18.06 23.88 -4.18
C ASP A 216 -16.68 23.19 -4.11
N PRO A 217 -15.93 23.05 -5.22
CA PRO A 217 -14.58 22.46 -5.21
C PRO A 217 -13.64 23.06 -4.17
N ALA A 218 -13.78 24.35 -3.81
CA ALA A 218 -12.93 24.98 -2.79
C ALA A 218 -13.20 24.47 -1.37
N LYS A 219 -14.35 23.81 -1.14
CA LYS A 219 -14.73 23.23 0.16
C LYS A 219 -14.27 21.78 0.32
N LEU A 220 -13.89 21.10 -0.75
CA LEU A 220 -13.23 19.79 -0.70
C LEU A 220 -11.74 19.98 -1.00
N ARG A 221 -10.94 20.14 0.07
CA ARG A 221 -9.49 20.26 -0.05
C ARG A 221 -8.87 18.88 -0.23
N LEU A 222 -7.77 18.84 -0.99
CA LEU A 222 -7.09 17.62 -1.39
C LEU A 222 -5.69 17.61 -0.80
N GLU A 223 -5.44 16.68 0.11
CA GLU A 223 -4.14 16.48 0.74
C GLU A 223 -3.34 15.42 -0.01
N ILE A 224 -2.13 15.77 -0.42
CA ILE A 224 -1.17 14.90 -1.10
C ILE A 224 0.15 14.85 -0.34
N THR A 225 0.75 13.68 -0.22
CA THR A 225 2.08 13.55 0.42
C THR A 225 3.20 13.87 -0.57
N GLU A 226 4.41 14.17 -0.08
CA GLU A 226 5.60 14.35 -0.93
C GLU A 226 5.89 13.11 -1.80
N ALA A 227 5.54 11.90 -1.33
CA ALA A 227 5.69 10.66 -2.08
C ALA A 227 4.89 10.66 -3.40
N VAL A 228 3.81 11.44 -3.48
CA VAL A 228 3.05 11.68 -4.73
C VAL A 228 3.94 12.36 -5.78
N MET A 229 5.00 13.06 -5.39
CA MET A 229 5.87 13.80 -6.31
C MET A 229 7.12 13.02 -6.75
N MET A 230 7.45 11.90 -6.08
CA MET A 230 8.71 11.18 -6.27
C MET A 230 8.76 10.26 -7.52
N SER A 231 7.61 9.92 -8.12
CA SER A 231 7.53 9.06 -9.33
C SER A 231 6.56 9.67 -10.35
N ASP A 232 6.91 9.61 -11.64
CA ASP A 232 6.10 10.14 -12.76
C ASP A 232 5.63 11.60 -12.56
N LEU A 233 6.54 12.43 -12.04
CA LEU A 233 6.29 13.80 -11.60
C LEU A 233 5.54 14.64 -12.64
N GLU A 234 5.92 14.56 -13.92
CA GLU A 234 5.31 15.38 -14.98
C GLU A 234 3.83 15.05 -15.20
N THR A 235 3.47 13.76 -15.21
CA THR A 235 2.07 13.33 -15.38
C THR A 235 1.23 13.70 -14.17
N ARG A 236 1.75 13.50 -12.95
CA ARG A 236 1.01 13.82 -11.72
C ARG A 236 0.82 15.33 -11.54
N LEU A 237 1.84 16.14 -11.86
CA LEU A 237 1.74 17.59 -11.88
C LEU A 237 0.62 18.09 -12.80
N GLN A 238 0.49 17.51 -14.00
CA GLN A 238 -0.59 17.89 -14.91
C GLN A 238 -1.98 17.61 -14.33
N ILE A 239 -2.15 16.54 -13.55
CA ILE A 239 -3.42 16.22 -12.87
C ILE A 239 -3.68 17.21 -11.73
N ILE A 240 -2.66 17.52 -10.93
CA ILE A 240 -2.75 18.50 -9.84
C ILE A 240 -3.12 19.89 -10.37
N GLU A 241 -2.48 20.33 -11.46
CA GLU A 241 -2.79 21.63 -12.07
C GLU A 241 -4.21 21.66 -12.67
N LYS A 242 -4.71 20.53 -13.20
CA LYS A 242 -6.12 20.41 -13.63
C LYS A 242 -7.09 20.53 -12.46
N LEU A 243 -6.78 19.92 -11.32
CA LEU A 243 -7.57 20.04 -10.09
C LEU A 243 -7.61 21.50 -9.63
N ARG A 244 -6.45 22.17 -9.51
CA ARG A 244 -6.36 23.58 -9.14
C ARG A 244 -7.14 24.49 -10.09
N ALA A 245 -6.97 24.28 -11.40
CA ALA A 245 -7.70 25.04 -12.42
C ALA A 245 -9.22 24.84 -12.37
N SER A 246 -9.68 23.76 -11.74
CA SER A 246 -11.11 23.44 -11.53
C SER A 246 -11.65 23.91 -10.18
N GLY A 247 -10.86 24.67 -9.42
CA GLY A 247 -11.27 25.32 -8.17
C GLY A 247 -10.96 24.52 -6.90
N PHE A 248 -10.31 23.36 -7.00
CA PHE A 248 -9.87 22.61 -5.83
C PHE A 248 -8.66 23.28 -5.16
N LEU A 249 -8.63 23.27 -3.83
CA LEU A 249 -7.44 23.57 -3.06
C LEU A 249 -6.66 22.27 -2.86
N VAL A 250 -5.40 22.26 -3.30
CA VAL A 250 -4.50 21.11 -3.17
C VAL A 250 -3.38 21.48 -2.21
N GLU A 251 -3.32 20.77 -1.09
CA GLU A 251 -2.41 20.95 0.03
C GLU A 251 -1.37 19.81 0.01
N MET A 252 -0.10 20.14 0.29
CA MET A 252 0.92 19.10 0.52
C MET A 252 0.98 18.79 2.00
N ASP A 253 0.69 17.54 2.35
CA ASP A 253 0.89 17.01 3.68
C ASP A 253 2.37 16.63 3.86
N ASP A 254 2.92 16.81 5.06
CA ASP A 254 4.35 16.64 5.45
C ASP A 254 5.38 17.69 4.97
N PHE A 255 5.08 19.00 5.02
CA PHE A 255 6.16 20.00 4.97
C PHE A 255 6.88 20.13 6.32
N GLY A 256 7.86 19.26 6.56
CA GLY A 256 8.85 19.37 7.65
C GLY A 256 8.72 18.34 8.77
N SER A 257 9.33 17.17 8.55
CA SER A 257 9.90 16.31 9.60
C SER A 257 11.39 16.10 9.33
#